data_AF-A0A0Q5R0K8-F1
#
_entry.id   AF-A0A0Q5R0K8-F1
#
_cell.length_a   1.000
_cell.length_b   1.000
_cell.length_c   1.000
_cell.angle_alpha   90.00
_cell.angle_beta   90.00
_cell.angle_gamma   90.00
#
_symmetry.space_group_name_H-M   'P 1'
#
loop_
_entity.id
_entity.type
_entity.pdbx_description
1 polymer ?
#
loop_
_entity_poly.entity_id
_entity_poly.type
_entity_poly.pdbx_seq_one_letter_code
_entity_poly.pdbx_strand_id
1 'polypeptide(L)'
;MQILRHFNILRAINDLRGFLAQEAPHKLAFLLLSVVLFGALLIGFTIDSHEEPVYHRDIVYVQQWPADRTNAQIIAQQKIDGPIEAKRAAEAAAREKETQEGFKRLDDKLKKLGI
;
A
#
# COMPACT_ATOMS: atom_id res chain seq x y z
N MET A 1 -34.36 13.75 -32.69
CA MET A 1 -33.07 13.40 -32.05
C MET A 1 -32.29 14.67 -31.67
N GLN A 2 -32.67 15.37 -30.58
CA GLN A 2 -31.92 16.56 -30.11
C GLN A 2 -30.92 16.27 -28.99
N ILE A 3 -30.95 15.07 -28.42
CA ILE A 3 -30.16 14.68 -27.25
C ILE A 3 -28.66 14.59 -27.61
N LEU A 4 -28.34 14.08 -28.81
CA LEU A 4 -26.98 13.95 -29.35
C LEU A 4 -26.26 15.29 -29.56
N ARG A 5 -26.98 16.42 -29.66
CA ARG A 5 -26.39 17.76 -29.81
C ARG A 5 -25.64 18.22 -28.55
N HIS A 6 -25.99 17.67 -27.39
CA HIS A 6 -25.35 17.97 -26.10
C HIS A 6 -24.10 17.12 -25.85
N PHE A 7 -23.87 16.07 -26.64
CA PHE A 7 -22.69 15.20 -26.54
C PHE A 7 -21.52 15.65 -27.43
N ASN A 8 -21.53 16.90 -27.89
CA ASN A 8 -20.41 17.45 -28.66
C ASN A 8 -19.30 17.93 -27.73
N ILE A 9 -18.34 17.05 -27.46
CA ILE A 9 -17.17 17.31 -26.59
C ILE A 9 -16.39 18.54 -27.06
N LEU A 10 -16.25 18.76 -28.37
CA LEU A 10 -15.52 19.91 -28.91
C LEU A 10 -16.21 21.23 -28.55
N ARG A 11 -17.55 21.24 -28.58
CA ARG A 11 -18.35 22.40 -28.15
C ARG A 11 -18.19 22.66 -26.66
N ALA A 12 -18.20 21.62 -25.84
CA ALA A 12 -18.02 21.74 -24.39
C ALA A 12 -16.63 22.28 -24.02
N ILE A 13 -15.56 21.84 -24.71
CA ILE A 13 -14.20 22.35 -24.50
C ILE A 13 -14.10 23.83 -24.89
N ASN A 14 -14.68 24.23 -26.02
CA ASN A 14 -14.67 25.63 -26.45
C ASN A 14 -15.48 26.53 -25.51
N ASP A 15 -16.61 26.05 -25.00
CA ASP A 15 -17.43 26.77 -24.03
C ASP A 15 -16.70 26.94 -22.70
N LEU A 16 -16.08 25.87 -22.19
CA LEU A 16 -15.25 25.89 -20.99
C LEU A 16 -14.07 26.86 -21.15
N ARG A 17 -13.37 26.83 -22.29
CA ARG A 17 -12.28 27.78 -22.57
C ARG A 17 -12.78 29.22 -22.58
N GLY A 18 -13.94 29.47 -23.18
CA GLY A 18 -14.57 30.80 -23.21
C GLY A 18 -14.92 31.29 -21.80
N PHE A 19 -15.50 30.42 -20.98
CA PHE A 19 -15.82 30.69 -19.57
C PHE A 19 -14.55 31.02 -18.76
N LEU A 20 -13.52 30.16 -18.85
CA LEU A 20 -12.26 30.37 -18.12
C LEU A 20 -11.53 31.65 -18.56
N ALA A 21 -11.67 32.08 -19.81
CA ALA A 21 -11.06 33.31 -20.31
C ALA A 21 -11.75 34.59 -19.81
N GLN A 22 -13.01 34.51 -19.38
CA GLN A 22 -13.78 35.66 -18.87
C GLN A 22 -13.65 35.83 -17.34
N GLU A 23 -13.16 34.80 -16.66
CA GLU A 23 -13.05 34.80 -15.20
C GLU A 23 -11.84 35.59 -14.69
N ALA A 24 -11.92 36.00 -13.42
CA ALA A 24 -10.86 36.76 -12.79
C ALA A 24 -9.57 35.90 -12.63
N PRO A 25 -8.37 36.46 -12.87
CA PRO A 25 -7.12 35.69 -12.93
C PRO A 25 -6.79 34.97 -11.60
N HIS A 26 -7.19 35.53 -10.46
CA HIS A 26 -6.98 34.90 -9.16
C HIS A 26 -7.80 33.61 -9.00
N LYS A 27 -9.01 33.51 -9.58
CA LYS A 27 -9.82 32.29 -9.54
C LYS A 27 -9.14 31.14 -10.30
N LEU A 28 -8.53 31.45 -11.44
CA LEU A 28 -7.74 30.49 -12.22
C LEU A 28 -6.51 30.02 -11.45
N ALA A 29 -5.85 30.92 -10.72
CA ALA A 29 -4.73 30.57 -9.85
C ALA A 29 -5.15 29.62 -8.73
N PHE A 30 -6.28 29.87 -8.05
CA PHE A 30 -6.82 28.97 -7.03
C PHE A 30 -7.27 27.62 -7.60
N LEU A 31 -7.89 27.61 -8.79
CA LEU A 31 -8.24 26.38 -9.50
C LEU A 31 -6.98 25.53 -9.75
N LEU A 32 -5.95 26.13 -10.35
CA LEU A 32 -4.68 25.46 -10.63
C LEU A 32 -4.03 24.94 -9.35
N LEU A 33 -4.00 25.75 -8.28
CA LEU A 33 -3.47 25.35 -6.98
C LEU A 33 -4.21 24.14 -6.42
N SER A 34 -5.55 24.10 -6.52
CA SER A 34 -6.35 22.97 -6.03
C SER A 34 -6.03 21.67 -6.77
N VAL A 35 -5.92 21.73 -8.10
CA VAL A 35 -5.61 20.58 -8.95
C VAL A 35 -4.20 20.08 -8.66
N VAL A 36 -3.24 20.99 -8.49
CA VAL A 36 -1.85 20.65 -8.15
C VAL A 36 -1.77 19.99 -6.78
N LEU A 37 -2.40 20.56 -5.75
CA LEU A 37 -2.40 20.00 -4.40
C LEU A 37 -3.04 18.62 -4.37
N PHE A 38 -4.21 18.47 -5.01
CA PHE A 38 -4.88 17.18 -5.10
C PHE A 38 -4.05 16.14 -5.88
N GLY A 39 -3.48 16.54 -7.02
CA GLY A 39 -2.60 15.68 -7.80
C GLY A 39 -1.35 15.26 -7.03
N ALA A 40 -0.73 16.18 -6.28
CA ALA A 40 0.43 15.88 -5.44
C ALA A 40 0.09 14.85 -4.35
N LEU A 41 -1.09 14.95 -3.72
CA LEU A 41 -1.55 13.94 -2.77
C LEU A 41 -1.71 12.58 -3.43
N LEU A 42 -2.40 12.50 -4.58
CA LEU A 42 -2.58 11.24 -5.29
C LEU A 42 -1.25 10.61 -5.69
N ILE A 43 -0.32 11.41 -6.21
CA ILE A 43 1.03 10.95 -6.59
C ILE A 43 1.80 10.46 -5.37
N GLY A 44 1.76 11.20 -4.26
CA GLY A 44 2.40 10.79 -3.02
C GLY A 44 1.89 9.43 -2.54
N PHE A 45 0.57 9.23 -2.55
CA PHE A 45 -0.03 7.95 -2.20
C PHE A 45 0.33 6.84 -3.19
N THR A 46 0.29 7.06 -4.51
CA THR A 46 0.61 5.99 -5.47
C THR A 46 2.06 5.57 -5.45
N ILE A 47 2.99 6.49 -5.14
CA ILE A 47 4.41 6.15 -4.97
C ILE A 47 4.62 5.37 -3.66
N ASP A 48 3.98 5.79 -2.57
CA ASP A 48 4.18 5.19 -1.24
C ASP A 48 3.43 3.86 -1.06
N SER A 49 2.25 3.71 -1.68
CA SER A 49 1.39 2.52 -1.50
C SER A 49 1.83 1.29 -2.32
N HIS A 50 2.97 1.35 -3.01
CA HIS A 50 3.47 0.20 -3.76
C HIS A 50 4.16 -0.78 -2.80
N GLU A 51 3.37 -1.66 -2.21
CA GLU A 51 3.87 -2.83 -1.51
C GLU A 51 3.94 -4.02 -2.48
N GLU A 52 5.08 -4.71 -2.53
CA GLU A 52 5.12 -6.03 -3.16
C GLU A 52 4.07 -6.91 -2.45
N PRO A 53 3.20 -7.64 -3.17
CA PRO A 53 2.32 -8.61 -2.53
C PRO A 53 3.18 -9.74 -1.93
N VAL A 54 3.58 -9.57 -0.67
CA VAL A 54 4.49 -10.48 0.06
C VAL A 54 3.87 -11.86 0.31
N TYR A 55 2.58 -12.05 0.05
CA TYR A 55 1.88 -13.24 0.53
C TYR A 55 1.36 -14.17 -0.56
N HIS A 56 2.11 -15.25 -0.81
CA HIS A 56 1.55 -16.49 -1.35
C HIS A 56 0.99 -17.30 -0.17
N ARG A 57 -0.32 -17.54 -0.19
CA ARG A 57 -1.03 -18.27 0.86
C ARG A 57 -0.80 -19.77 0.74
N ASP A 58 0.40 -20.24 1.08
CA ASP A 58 0.61 -21.68 1.36
C ASP A 58 0.18 -21.97 2.80
N ILE A 59 -1.10 -21.75 3.11
CA ILE A 59 -1.62 -22.08 4.45
C ILE A 59 -1.92 -23.57 4.50
N VAL A 60 -1.00 -24.31 5.09
CA VAL A 60 -1.26 -25.63 5.64
C VAL A 60 -1.93 -25.45 7.01
N TYR A 61 -3.27 -25.47 7.06
CA TYR A 61 -4.02 -25.34 8.31
C TYR A 61 -3.77 -26.48 9.29
N VAL A 62 -3.52 -27.68 8.76
CA VAL A 62 -3.26 -28.89 9.53
C VAL A 62 -2.19 -29.68 8.80
N GLN A 63 -1.08 -29.95 9.49
CA GLN A 63 -0.10 -30.91 9.00
C GLN A 63 -0.69 -32.31 9.11
N GLN A 64 -0.95 -32.96 7.98
CA GLN A 64 -1.44 -34.34 7.94
C GLN A 64 -0.27 -35.30 8.04
N TRP A 65 -0.33 -36.21 9.01
CA TRP A 65 0.67 -37.26 9.19
C TRP A 65 0.03 -38.63 8.94
N PRO A 66 0.74 -39.56 8.26
CA PRO A 66 0.27 -40.93 8.12
C PRO A 66 0.11 -41.58 9.50
N ALA A 67 -0.98 -42.35 9.70
CA ALA A 67 -1.23 -43.05 10.95
C ALA A 67 -0.21 -44.20 11.20
N ASP A 68 0.43 -44.68 10.14
CA ASP A 68 1.43 -45.74 10.10
C ASP A 68 2.88 -45.24 10.19
N ARG A 69 3.11 -43.93 10.46
CA ARG A 69 4.47 -43.38 10.54
C ARG A 69 5.26 -44.06 11.67
N THR A 70 6.52 -44.38 11.39
CA THR A 70 7.45 -44.96 12.37
C THR A 70 8.23 -43.88 13.11
N ASN A 71 8.67 -44.16 14.34
CA ASN A 71 9.51 -43.23 15.12
C ASN A 71 10.78 -42.77 14.37
N ALA A 72 11.38 -43.64 13.56
CA ALA A 72 12.53 -43.30 12.73
C ALA A 72 12.20 -42.19 11.72
N GLN A 73 11.02 -42.24 11.09
CA GLN A 73 10.53 -41.21 10.18
C GLN A 73 10.21 -39.90 10.93
N ILE A 74 9.78 -39.97 12.20
CA ILE A 74 9.57 -38.78 13.04
C ILE A 74 10.87 -38.03 13.25
N ILE A 75 11.90 -38.74 13.70
CA ILE A 75 13.19 -38.14 14.04
C ILE A 75 13.88 -37.60 12.79
N ALA A 76 13.78 -38.30 11.66
CA ALA A 76 14.32 -37.83 10.38
C ALA A 76 13.66 -36.52 9.94
N GLN A 77 12.33 -36.42 10.02
CA GLN A 77 11.60 -35.22 9.64
C GLN A 77 11.90 -34.05 10.58
N GLN A 78 11.97 -34.28 11.90
CA GLN A 78 12.30 -33.24 12.88
C GLN A 78 13.68 -32.62 12.66
N LYS A 79 14.67 -33.40 12.21
CA LYS A 79 16.00 -32.89 11.86
C LYS A 79 15.98 -31.94 10.66
N ILE A 80 15.02 -32.12 9.75
CA ILE A 80 14.82 -31.27 8.58
C ILE A 80 14.01 -30.02 8.95
N ASP A 81 12.92 -30.20 9.71
CA ASP A 81 12.00 -29.10 10.04
C ASP A 81 12.58 -28.14 11.08
N GLY A 82 13.33 -28.66 12.06
CA GLY A 82 13.93 -27.85 13.13
C GLY A 82 14.68 -26.60 12.67
N PRO A 83 15.67 -26.70 11.76
CA PRO A 83 16.39 -25.53 11.25
C PRO A 83 15.50 -24.59 10.42
N ILE A 84 14.51 -25.12 9.70
CA ILE A 84 13.59 -24.32 8.88
C ILE A 84 12.66 -23.49 9.78
N GLU A 85 12.10 -24.09 10.82
CA GLU A 85 11.26 -23.41 11.81
C GLU A 85 12.06 -22.37 12.60
N ALA A 86 13.28 -22.72 13.02
CA ALA A 86 14.16 -21.78 13.72
C ALA A 86 14.48 -20.54 12.87
N LYS A 87 14.74 -20.73 11.58
CA LYS A 87 14.98 -19.62 10.64
C LYS A 87 13.73 -18.75 10.48
N ARG A 88 12.55 -19.37 10.28
CA ARG A 88 11.27 -18.65 10.16
C ARG A 88 10.94 -17.83 11.41
N ALA A 89 11.14 -18.42 12.60
CA ALA A 89 10.93 -17.73 13.87
C ALA A 89 11.91 -16.56 14.06
N ALA A 90 13.18 -16.72 13.68
CA ALA A 90 14.18 -15.66 13.77
C ALA A 90 13.86 -14.50 12.81
N GLU A 91 13.46 -14.78 11.58
CA GLU A 91 13.04 -13.77 10.60
C GLU A 91 11.80 -13.00 11.07
N ALA A 92 10.81 -13.70 11.63
CA ALA A 92 9.62 -13.07 12.20
C ALA A 92 9.97 -12.13 13.37
N ALA A 93 10.78 -12.63 14.32
CA ALA A 93 11.24 -11.83 15.46
C ALA A 93 12.10 -10.62 15.04
N ALA A 94 12.89 -10.74 13.97
CA ALA A 94 13.68 -9.64 13.43
C ALA A 94 12.77 -8.53 12.86
N ARG A 95 11.74 -8.91 12.08
CA ARG A 95 10.75 -7.95 11.54
C ARG A 95 9.95 -7.27 12.64
N GLU A 96 9.54 -8.00 13.67
CA GLU A 96 8.86 -7.43 14.83
C GLU A 96 9.75 -6.43 15.58
N LYS A 97 11.05 -6.72 15.75
CA LYS A 97 11.98 -5.78 16.36
C LYS A 97 12.19 -4.54 15.51
N GLU A 98 12.36 -4.69 14.20
CA GLU A 98 12.54 -3.56 13.28
C GLU A 98 11.34 -2.61 13.31
N THR A 99 10.12 -3.16 13.27
CA THR A 99 8.88 -2.37 13.35
C THR A 99 8.76 -1.68 14.71
N GLN A 100 9.01 -2.39 15.82
CA GLN A 100 9.01 -1.80 17.17
C GLN A 100 10.04 -0.68 17.31
N GLU A 101 11.25 -0.86 16.79
CA GLU A 101 12.28 0.17 16.77
C GLU A 101 11.89 1.37 15.91
N GLY A 102 11.26 1.14 14.75
CA GLY A 102 10.71 2.18 13.89
C GLY A 102 9.68 3.05 14.63
N PHE A 103 8.73 2.40 15.31
CA PHE A 103 7.74 3.11 16.13
C PHE A 103 8.36 3.84 17.31
N LYS A 104 9.34 3.24 18.00
CA LYS A 104 10.06 3.90 19.09
C LYS A 104 10.79 5.16 18.61
N ARG A 105 11.48 5.09 17.47
CA ARG A 105 12.16 6.27 16.89
C ARG A 105 11.17 7.37 16.50
N LEU A 106 9.97 7.00 16.06
CA LEU A 106 8.91 7.95 15.75
C LEU A 106 8.36 8.59 17.04
N ASP A 107 8.07 7.80 18.06
CA ASP A 107 7.62 8.24 19.38
C ASP A 107 8.62 9.22 20.02
N ASP A 108 9.91 8.89 20.00
CA ASP A 108 10.98 9.76 20.52
C ASP A 108 11.03 11.12 19.79
N LYS A 109 10.75 11.15 18.47
CA LYS A 109 10.68 12.39 17.68
C LYS A 109 9.45 13.20 18.02
N LEU A 110 8.29 12.57 18.15
CA LEU A 110 7.04 13.21 18.51
C LEU A 110 7.16 13.86 19.90
N LYS A 111 7.65 13.09 20.88
CA LYS A 111 7.91 13.58 22.24
C LYS A 111 8.85 14.77 22.27
N LYS A 112 9.87 14.81 21.40
CA LYS A 112 10.77 15.98 21.26
C LYS A 112 10.05 17.22 20.69
N LEU A 113 9.04 17.02 19.86
CA LEU A 113 8.20 18.09 19.29
C LEU A 113 7.06 18.52 20.24
N GLY A 114 6.86 17.81 21.36
CA GLY A 114 5.88 18.17 22.39
C GLY A 114 4.45 17.70 22.13
N ILE A 115 4.28 16.72 21.22
CA ILE A 115 3.04 16.01 20.90
C ILE A 115 3.29 14.51 20.98
#